data_AF-A0A179UEE5-F1
#
_entry.id   AF-A0A179UEE5-F1
#
_cell.length_a   1.000
_cell.length_b   1.000
_cell.length_c   1.000
_cell.angle_alpha   90.00
_cell.angle_beta   90.00
_cell.angle_gamma   90.00
#
_symmetry.space_group_name_H-M   'P 1'
#
loop_
_entity.id
_entity.type
_entity.pdbx_description
1 polymer ?
#
loop_
_entity_poly.entity_id
_entity_poly.type
_entity_poly.pdbx_seq_one_letter_code
_entity_poly.pdbx_strand_id
1 'polypeptide(L)' 'MSASLAPECNNIKEKYETCFLKWYSEKYLRGNTTDKDCAKVFEEYQKCLSLILPRDDATDQL' A
#
# COMPACT_ATOMS: atom_id res chain seq x y z
N MET A 1 8.60 -9.10 -2.53
CA MET A 1 7.95 -8.15 -1.61
C MET A 1 8.99 -7.61 -0.68
N SER A 2 9.03 -6.29 -0.52
CA SER A 2 10.05 -5.62 0.28
C SER A 2 9.60 -5.55 1.74
N ALA A 3 10.54 -5.60 2.69
CA ALA A 3 10.19 -5.41 4.09
C ALA A 3 9.57 -4.02 4.31
N SER A 4 8.58 -3.92 5.19
CA SER A 4 8.00 -2.66 5.67
C SER A 4 9.03 -1.91 6.52
N LEU A 5 8.88 -0.58 6.59
CA LEU A 5 9.63 0.26 7.53
C LEU A 5 9.35 -0.13 8.99
N ALA A 6 8.12 -0.59 9.25
CA ALA A 6 7.65 -1.15 10.50
C ALA A 6 7.46 -2.66 10.35
N PRO A 7 8.31 -3.53 10.95
CA PRO A 7 8.22 -4.98 10.81
C PRO A 7 6.86 -5.57 11.19
N GLU A 8 6.16 -4.97 12.16
CA GLU A 8 4.81 -5.31 12.58
C GLU A 8 3.76 -5.11 11.47
N CYS A 9 4.04 -4.23 10.50
CA CYS A 9 3.16 -3.98 9.35
C CYS A 9 3.48 -4.85 8.14
N ASN A 10 4.46 -5.77 8.21
CA ASN A 10 4.86 -6.62 7.08
C ASN A 10 3.69 -7.43 6.50
N ASN A 11 2.84 -8.03 7.34
CA ASN A 11 1.75 -8.87 6.86
C ASN A 11 0.69 -8.07 6.07
N ILE A 12 0.34 -6.86 6.55
CA ILE A 12 -0.64 -6.02 5.87
C ILE A 12 -0.04 -5.36 4.62
N LYS A 13 1.26 -5.02 4.65
CA LYS A 13 2.02 -4.58 3.48
C LYS A 13 2.00 -5.63 2.38
N GLU A 14 2.27 -6.89 2.71
CA GLU A 14 2.30 -8.00 1.74
C GLU A 14 0.95 -8.16 1.01
N LYS A 15 -0.15 -8.05 1.76
CA LYS A 15 -1.52 -8.06 1.20
C LYS A 15 -1.77 -6.86 0.28
N TYR A 16 -1.33 -5.67 0.68
CA TYR A 16 -1.45 -4.47 -0.14
C TYR A 16 -0.63 -4.57 -1.42
N GLU A 17 0.66 -4.94 -1.33
CA GLU A 17 1.55 -5.12 -2.49
C GLU A 17 0.97 -6.15 -3.47
N THR A 18 0.40 -7.26 -2.97
CA THR A 18 -0.18 -8.32 -3.82
C THR A 18 -1.37 -7.78 -4.58
N CYS A 19 -2.28 -7.09 -3.87
CA CYS A 19 -3.45 -6.48 -4.47
C CYS A 19 -3.04 -5.43 -5.51
N PHE A 20 -2.13 -4.53 -5.14
CA PHE A 20 -1.68 -3.42 -5.97
C PHE A 20 -1.05 -3.92 -7.26
N LEU A 21 -0.14 -4.91 -7.21
CA LEU A 21 0.51 -5.46 -8.41
C LEU A 21 -0.48 -6.09 -9.38
N LYS A 22 -1.50 -6.80 -8.85
CA LYS A 22 -2.57 -7.35 -9.67
C LYS A 22 -3.39 -6.24 -10.32
N TRP A 23 -3.87 -5.27 -9.54
CA TRP A 23 -4.63 -4.13 -10.04
C TRP A 23 -3.83 -3.31 -11.06
N TYR A 24 -2.54 -3.08 -10.80
CA TYR A 24 -1.64 -2.34 -11.68
C TYR A 24 -1.53 -3.03 -13.04
N SER A 25 -1.32 -4.35 -13.04
CA SER A 25 -1.14 -5.15 -14.27
C SER A 25 -2.45 -5.33 -15.05
N GLU A 26 -3.57 -5.55 -14.36
CA GLU A 26 -4.85 -5.92 -14.99
C GLU A 26 -5.74 -4.71 -15.30
N LYS A 27 -5.63 -3.62 -14.54
CA LYS A 27 -6.52 -2.44 -14.64
C LYS A 27 -5.75 -1.20 -15.08
N TYR A 28 -4.76 -0.76 -14.29
CA TYR A 28 -4.07 0.50 -14.52
C TYR A 28 -3.38 0.55 -15.88
N LEU A 29 -2.56 -0.45 -16.21
CA LEU A 29 -1.88 -0.54 -17.52
C LEU A 29 -2.84 -0.69 -18.71
N ARG A 30 -4.10 -1.08 -18.46
CA ARG A 30 -5.15 -1.18 -19.48
C ARG A 30 -6.05 0.07 -19.55
N GLY A 31 -5.69 1.13 -18.82
CA GLY A 31 -6.39 2.42 -18.83
C GLY A 31 -7.56 2.52 -17.85
N ASN A 32 -7.81 1.50 -17.02
CA ASN A 32 -8.79 1.61 -15.94
C ASN A 32 -8.09 2.05 -14.64
N THR A 33 -8.25 3.33 -14.30
CA THR A 33 -7.59 3.98 -13.17
C THR A 33 -8.53 4.33 -12.01
N THR A 34 -9.85 4.18 -12.19
CA THR A 34 -10.85 4.58 -11.19
C THR A 34 -11.21 3.47 -10.20
N ASP A 35 -10.79 2.23 -10.49
CA ASP A 35 -11.03 1.07 -9.64
C ASP A 35 -10.31 1.21 -8.28
N LYS A 36 -11.04 0.95 -7.18
CA LYS A 36 -10.56 1.08 -5.79
C LYS A 36 -10.36 -0.27 -5.09
N ASP A 37 -10.01 -1.31 -5.84
CA ASP A 37 -9.94 -2.70 -5.38
C ASP A 37 -9.08 -2.88 -4.11
N CYS A 38 -7.98 -2.12 -4.01
CA CYS A 38 -7.02 -2.23 -2.90
C CYS A 38 -7.19 -1.17 -1.81
N ALA A 39 -8.17 -0.26 -1.92
CA ALA A 39 -8.29 0.90 -1.03
C ALA A 39 -8.44 0.50 0.44
N LYS A 40 -9.25 -0.53 0.72
CA LYS A 40 -9.45 -1.02 2.10
C LYS A 40 -8.14 -1.57 2.72
N VAL A 41 -7.40 -2.36 1.97
CA VAL A 41 -6.13 -2.94 2.45
C VAL A 41 -5.07 -1.86 2.61
N PHE A 42 -5.08 -0.86 1.72
CA PHE A 42 -4.22 0.30 1.83
C PHE A 42 -4.53 1.13 3.09
N GLU A 43 -5.80 1.38 3.40
CA GLU A 43 -6.20 2.08 4.63
C GLU A 43 -5.73 1.33 5.90
N GLU A 44 -5.83 -0.01 5.91
CA GLU A 44 -5.32 -0.83 7.01
C GLU A 44 -3.79 -0.72 7.14
N TYR A 45 -3.06 -0.72 6.03
CA TYR A 45 -1.61 -0.52 6.03
C TYR A 45 -1.23 0.89 6.50
N GLN A 46 -1.92 1.93 6.03
CA GLN A 46 -1.70 3.31 6.46
C GLN A 46 -1.96 3.50 7.96
N LYS A 47 -3.04 2.88 8.49
CA LYS A 47 -3.30 2.87 9.93
C LYS A 47 -2.17 2.22 10.69
N CYS A 48 -1.65 1.09 10.20
CA CYS A 48 -0.50 0.43 10.82
C CYS A 48 0.71 1.37 10.87
N LEU A 49 1.08 1.99 9.75
CA LEU A 49 2.22 2.92 9.69
C LEU A 49 2.04 4.18 10.55
N SER A 50 0.81 4.70 10.67
CA SER A 50 0.53 5.92 11.45
C SER A 50 0.83 5.80 12.94
N LEU A 51 0.97 4.57 13.45
CA LEU A 51 1.35 4.32 14.83
C LEU A 51 2.87 4.40 15.05
N ILE A 52 3.67 4.19 14.00
CA ILE A 52 5.15 4.20 14.06
C ILE A 52 5.72 5.53 13.57
N LEU A 53 5.14 6.11 12.51
CA LEU A 53 5.70 7.28 11.85
C LEU A 53 5.09 8.57 12.42
N PRO A 54 5.89 9.49 13.01
CA PRO A 54 5.46 10.86 13.28
C PRO A 54 5.11 11.56 11.94
N ARG A 55 4.29 12.60 12.00
CA ARG A 55 3.50 13.15 10.87
C ARG A 55 4.28 13.62 9.61
N ASP A 56 5.61 13.58 9.54
CA ASP A 56 6.35 14.33 8.49
C ASP A 56 7.31 13.58 7.54
N ASP A 57 7.54 12.27 7.61
CA ASP A 57 8.65 11.66 6.83
C ASP A 57 8.28 10.57 5.80
N ALA A 58 7.00 10.43 5.41
CA ALA A 58 6.55 9.33 4.55
C ALA A 58 6.07 9.73 3.13
N THR A 59 6.18 11.00 2.75
CA THR A 59 5.72 11.49 1.42
C THR A 59 6.83 11.85 0.44
N ASP A 60 8.11 11.73 0.82
CA ASP A 60 9.24 12.03 -0.06
C ASP A 60 9.84 10.75 -0.66
N GLN A 61 9.07 10.05 -1.50
CA GLN A 61 9.62 9.08 -2.45
C GLN A 61 8.70 8.88 -3.66
N LEU A 62 8.26 9.98 -4.24
CA LEU A 62 7.58 10.02 -5.55
C LEU A 62 8.44 10.77 -6.56
#